data_AF-A0A133UHH4-F1
#
_entry.id   AF-A0A133UHH4-F1
#
_cell.length_a   1.000
_cell.length_b   1.000
_cell.length_c   1.000
_cell.angle_alpha   90.00
_cell.angle_beta   90.00
_cell.angle_gamma   90.00
#
_symmetry.space_group_name_H-M   'P 1'
#
loop_
_entity.id
_entity.type
_entity.pdbx_description
1 polymer ?
#
loop_
_entity_poly.entity_id
_entity_poly.type
_entity_poly.pdbx_seq_one_letter_code
_entity_poly.pdbx_strand_id
1 'polypeptide(L)'
;MSEERLLPPPFSISATPERGSNPRLFRPKELREVVFPEIGMVMYPLFWVKYSLYLDRKSFDLSSQNNLFLWAEKENETYPEESLLYYSLLSEYYSKEEDKNSIAVGSRAAKGWLFKQDFYERIINGLERYCRNPTDFNYQSFIDEVFHSDFKTDCSRSNVKLDGIVKSELERADVESEDDYKDQMKLAVEHFVESVAKAFSQTGKSGKNVIGPNINFVQKILLTEESQPKNLVNVSFDFTREEAVELLNSLQSTEKGRYLLKSIVLVSYFDPTSHEDKYMRKKMRKISEVYSKTSNFMDRVRSKFSEFEFNPLITERLEQTAFYWELNFFLADGEDIARNFLHDRKKVTKKKLKEHLRNSDRRSVRYIDSFIEKLDQKRWKNYLSKLIRQFEGKDEDLEQYFSKLLTDLERKTDLVEIFLDLLEEQGTIERSSENLFRVVGSYSEESSTASFYGINQMIGWTRTILRGMDNE
;
A
#
# COMPACT_ATOMS: atom_id res chain seq x y z
N MET A 1 9.82 -33.90 -10.79
CA MET A 1 8.73 -33.11 -11.38
C MET A 1 8.13 -32.28 -10.26
N SER A 2 8.61 -31.06 -10.09
CA SER A 2 8.14 -30.13 -9.06
C SER A 2 6.83 -29.50 -9.53
N GLU A 3 5.82 -29.53 -8.68
CA GLU A 3 4.56 -28.80 -8.87
C GLU A 3 4.87 -27.30 -8.99
N GLU A 4 4.69 -26.75 -10.18
CA GLU A 4 4.62 -25.30 -10.39
C GLU A 4 3.37 -24.78 -9.69
N ARG A 5 3.53 -24.30 -8.45
CA ARG A 5 2.55 -23.40 -7.84
C ARG A 5 2.51 -22.11 -8.66
N LEU A 6 1.37 -21.82 -9.26
CA LEU A 6 1.12 -20.57 -10.02
C LEU A 6 1.13 -19.31 -9.15
N LEU A 7 1.08 -19.47 -7.82
CA LEU A 7 1.26 -18.41 -6.85
C LEU A 7 2.61 -18.60 -6.14
N PRO A 8 3.49 -17.58 -6.11
CA PRO A 8 4.68 -17.64 -5.29
C PRO A 8 4.28 -17.91 -3.82
N PRO A 9 5.15 -18.54 -3.01
CA PRO A 9 4.91 -18.72 -1.57
C PRO A 9 4.41 -17.39 -0.96
N PRO A 10 3.50 -17.44 0.04
CA PRO A 10 2.66 -16.32 0.46
C PRO A 10 3.46 -15.03 0.48
N PHE A 11 3.22 -14.21 -0.55
CA PHE A 11 3.87 -12.93 -0.71
C PHE A 11 3.40 -12.05 0.46
N SER A 12 4.29 -11.19 0.94
CA SER A 12 3.97 -10.25 2.02
C SER A 12 4.12 -8.85 1.47
N ILE A 13 3.00 -8.20 1.17
CA ILE A 13 2.86 -6.81 0.74
C ILE A 13 3.23 -5.81 1.87
N SER A 14 3.93 -6.27 2.90
CA SER A 14 4.56 -5.38 3.88
C SER A 14 6.00 -5.81 4.10
N ALA A 15 6.95 -4.92 3.80
CA ALA A 15 8.37 -5.01 4.18
C ALA A 15 8.61 -4.88 5.70
N THR A 16 7.67 -5.40 6.50
CA THR A 16 7.83 -5.49 7.96
C THR A 16 8.76 -6.65 8.22
N PRO A 17 9.78 -6.52 9.08
CA PRO A 17 10.54 -7.69 9.52
C PRO A 17 9.56 -8.70 10.13
N GLU A 18 9.86 -10.00 9.99
CA GLU A 18 9.09 -11.14 10.52
C GLU A 18 8.86 -11.11 12.05
N ARG A 19 9.34 -10.09 12.75
CA ARG A 19 9.11 -9.87 14.19
C ARG A 19 7.69 -9.42 14.55
N GLY A 20 6.73 -9.52 13.63
CA GLY A 20 5.33 -9.24 13.93
C GLY A 20 4.41 -9.53 12.75
N SER A 21 4.34 -10.79 12.31
CA SER A 21 3.25 -11.23 11.43
C SER A 21 1.96 -11.25 12.25
N ASN A 22 1.26 -10.11 12.29
CA ASN A 22 -0.01 -10.01 12.98
C ASN A 22 -1.00 -11.04 12.40
N PRO A 23 -1.55 -11.97 13.19
CA PRO A 23 -2.54 -12.92 12.69
C PRO A 23 -3.79 -12.15 12.26
N ARG A 24 -4.23 -12.32 10.99
CA ARG A 24 -5.54 -11.87 10.50
C ARG A 24 -6.62 -12.79 11.07
N LEU A 25 -7.77 -12.22 11.40
CA LEU A 25 -8.81 -12.92 12.17
C LEU A 25 -10.04 -13.26 11.34
N PHE A 26 -10.48 -12.30 10.53
CA PHE A 26 -11.72 -12.36 9.76
C PHE A 26 -11.46 -12.32 8.26
N ARG A 27 -10.49 -11.52 7.81
CA ARG A 27 -10.14 -11.42 6.39
C ARG A 27 -9.15 -12.54 6.00
N PRO A 28 -9.41 -13.30 4.91
CA PRO A 28 -8.44 -14.24 4.35
C PRO A 28 -7.07 -13.61 4.06
N LYS A 29 -6.00 -14.38 4.30
CA LYS A 29 -4.61 -13.88 4.18
C LYS A 29 -4.27 -13.50 2.74
N GLU A 30 -4.79 -14.23 1.76
CA GLU A 30 -4.51 -14.11 0.34
C GLU A 30 -5.20 -12.86 -0.22
N LEU A 31 -6.43 -12.58 0.24
CA LEU A 31 -7.12 -11.32 -0.07
C LEU A 31 -6.44 -10.10 0.54
N ARG A 32 -5.61 -10.22 1.58
CA ARG A 32 -4.80 -9.08 2.11
C ARG A 32 -4.10 -8.33 0.99
N GLU A 33 -3.77 -9.08 -0.05
CA GLU A 33 -2.92 -8.64 -1.13
C GLU A 33 -3.70 -8.27 -2.36
N VAL A 34 -5.00 -8.55 -2.42
CA VAL A 34 -5.82 -8.54 -3.65
C VAL A 34 -7.05 -7.65 -3.44
N VAL A 35 -7.09 -6.49 -4.09
CA VAL A 35 -8.35 -5.71 -4.24
C VAL A 35 -9.09 -6.17 -5.50
N PHE A 36 -8.34 -6.60 -6.51
CA PHE A 36 -8.83 -7.16 -7.77
C PHE A 36 -8.08 -8.45 -8.04
N PRO A 37 -8.77 -9.51 -8.51
CA PRO A 37 -8.13 -10.76 -8.91
C PRO A 37 -6.88 -10.48 -9.74
N GLU A 38 -5.75 -11.10 -9.38
CA GLU A 38 -4.48 -11.10 -10.12
C GLU A 38 -3.62 -9.81 -10.12
N ILE A 39 -4.15 -8.66 -9.69
CA ILE A 39 -3.42 -7.37 -9.69
C ILE A 39 -2.79 -7.08 -8.34
N GLY A 40 -3.48 -7.48 -7.30
CA GLY A 40 -3.07 -7.19 -5.94
C GLY A 40 -3.64 -5.85 -5.41
N MET A 41 -2.97 -5.27 -4.40
CA MET A 41 -3.34 -4.00 -3.78
C MET A 41 -2.40 -2.89 -4.25
N VAL A 42 -2.96 -1.70 -4.46
CA VAL A 42 -2.18 -0.48 -4.66
C VAL A 42 -1.71 0.02 -3.30
N MET A 43 -0.40 0.05 -3.05
CA MET A 43 0.17 0.18 -1.69
C MET A 43 1.00 1.44 -1.46
N TYR A 44 1.59 1.99 -2.54
CA TYR A 44 2.44 3.17 -2.48
C TYR A 44 1.98 4.25 -3.45
N PRO A 45 2.39 5.52 -3.25
CA PRO A 45 2.11 6.62 -4.16
C PRO A 45 2.43 6.29 -5.62
N LEU A 46 1.67 6.91 -6.55
CA LEU A 46 1.76 6.62 -7.98
C LEU A 46 3.15 6.89 -8.57
N PHE A 47 3.91 7.84 -8.00
CA PHE A 47 5.30 8.08 -8.37
C PHE A 47 6.14 6.80 -8.43
N TRP A 48 5.96 5.88 -7.49
CA TRP A 48 6.77 4.65 -7.43
C TRP A 48 6.52 3.70 -8.61
N VAL A 49 5.43 3.90 -9.36
CA VAL A 49 5.21 3.25 -10.67
C VAL A 49 6.12 3.85 -11.73
N LYS A 50 6.18 5.19 -11.84
CA LYS A 50 7.11 5.89 -12.75
C LYS A 50 8.56 5.54 -12.46
N TYR A 51 8.94 5.58 -11.19
CA TYR A 51 10.27 5.20 -10.76
C TYR A 51 10.62 3.73 -11.12
N SER A 52 9.67 2.79 -10.98
CA SER A 52 9.91 1.40 -11.40
C SER A 52 10.10 1.28 -12.92
N LEU A 53 9.35 2.03 -13.73
CA LEU A 53 9.57 2.12 -15.18
C LEU A 53 10.92 2.77 -15.52
N TYR A 54 11.31 3.81 -14.78
CA TYR A 54 12.61 4.48 -14.89
C TYR A 54 13.77 3.52 -14.65
N LEU A 55 13.70 2.72 -13.58
CA LEU A 55 14.69 1.69 -13.28
C LEU A 55 14.82 0.68 -14.42
N ASP A 56 13.71 0.13 -14.92
CA ASP A 56 13.70 -0.80 -16.05
C ASP A 56 14.36 -0.18 -17.29
N ARG A 57 14.01 1.07 -17.64
CA ARG A 57 14.58 1.76 -18.79
C ARG A 57 16.07 2.04 -18.65
N LYS A 58 16.55 2.23 -17.42
CA LYS A 58 17.96 2.40 -17.09
C LYS A 58 18.71 1.06 -16.95
N SER A 59 18.05 -0.05 -17.29
CA SER A 59 18.58 -1.42 -17.26
C SER A 59 18.91 -1.93 -15.85
N PHE A 60 18.19 -1.44 -14.84
CA PHE A 60 18.16 -2.10 -13.53
C PHE A 60 17.22 -3.31 -13.61
N ASP A 61 17.71 -4.49 -13.22
CA ASP A 61 16.86 -5.68 -13.15
C ASP A 61 15.91 -5.56 -11.96
N LEU A 62 14.65 -5.22 -12.26
CA LEU A 62 13.58 -5.06 -11.27
C LEU A 62 13.41 -6.28 -10.35
N SER A 63 13.69 -7.49 -10.83
CA SER A 63 13.52 -8.72 -10.05
C SER A 63 14.65 -8.93 -9.02
N SER A 64 15.80 -8.30 -9.22
CA SER A 64 16.98 -8.43 -8.37
C SER A 64 17.10 -7.33 -7.31
N GLN A 65 16.18 -6.37 -7.24
CA GLN A 65 16.25 -5.19 -6.35
C GLN A 65 15.95 -5.49 -4.87
N ASN A 66 16.75 -6.35 -4.24
CA ASN A 66 16.54 -6.81 -2.86
C ASN A 66 16.82 -5.72 -1.81
N ASN A 67 17.72 -4.79 -2.13
CA ASN A 67 18.20 -3.74 -1.23
C ASN A 67 17.68 -2.35 -1.59
N LEU A 68 16.63 -2.25 -2.43
CA LEU A 68 16.18 -1.02 -3.09
C LEU A 68 15.94 0.16 -2.14
N PHE A 69 15.57 -0.10 -0.89
CA PHE A 69 15.45 0.97 0.11
C PHE A 69 16.75 1.76 0.29
N LEU A 70 17.91 1.11 0.22
CA LEU A 70 19.22 1.69 0.49
C LEU A 70 20.04 1.97 -0.77
N TRP A 71 19.88 1.16 -1.82
CA TRP A 71 20.52 1.35 -3.13
C TRP A 71 19.81 0.54 -4.21
N ALA A 72 19.85 1.02 -5.46
CA ALA A 72 19.51 0.21 -6.61
C ALA A 72 20.71 -0.65 -7.05
N GLU A 73 20.46 -1.81 -7.64
CA GLU A 73 21.48 -2.77 -8.08
C GLU A 73 21.47 -2.95 -9.60
N LYS A 74 22.62 -2.76 -10.24
CA LYS A 74 22.79 -3.00 -11.68
C LYS A 74 24.19 -3.52 -11.95
N GLU A 75 24.28 -4.61 -12.71
CA GLU A 75 25.57 -5.19 -13.16
C GLU A 75 26.57 -5.48 -12.01
N ASN A 76 26.06 -5.83 -10.82
CA ASN A 76 26.80 -6.02 -9.56
C ASN A 76 27.36 -4.74 -8.91
N GLU A 77 26.97 -3.58 -9.41
CA GLU A 77 27.23 -2.28 -8.78
C GLU A 77 26.00 -1.80 -8.00
N THR A 78 26.26 -0.97 -6.98
CA THR A 78 25.24 -0.38 -6.11
C THR A 78 25.15 1.12 -6.36
N TYR A 79 23.92 1.63 -6.49
CA TYR A 79 23.62 3.04 -6.79
C TYR A 79 22.74 3.62 -5.67
N PRO A 80 23.32 4.16 -4.58
CA PRO A 80 22.58 4.75 -3.46
C PRO A 80 21.73 5.97 -3.84
N GLU A 81 22.19 6.77 -4.79
CA GLU A 81 21.51 7.91 -5.41
C GLU A 81 20.26 7.49 -6.21
N GLU A 82 20.14 6.21 -6.55
CA GLU A 82 18.94 5.65 -7.16
C GLU A 82 18.06 4.90 -6.15
N SER A 83 18.30 5.02 -4.85
CA SER A 83 17.53 4.31 -3.80
C SER A 83 16.18 4.93 -3.48
N LEU A 84 15.29 4.14 -2.85
CA LEU A 84 14.04 4.70 -2.32
C LEU A 84 14.27 5.71 -1.20
N LEU A 85 15.32 5.54 -0.39
CA LEU A 85 15.65 6.48 0.67
C LEU A 85 16.02 7.85 0.09
N TYR A 86 16.81 7.89 -0.98
CA TYR A 86 17.16 9.11 -1.70
C TYR A 86 15.92 9.87 -2.19
N TYR A 87 15.09 9.24 -3.02
CA TYR A 87 13.89 9.89 -3.55
C TYR A 87 12.86 10.22 -2.44
N SER A 88 12.79 9.43 -1.38
CA SER A 88 11.92 9.74 -0.23
C SER A 88 12.41 10.97 0.55
N LEU A 89 13.71 11.14 0.73
CA LEU A 89 14.29 12.33 1.39
C LEU A 89 14.12 13.57 0.52
N LEU A 90 14.40 13.49 -0.79
CA LEU A 90 14.14 14.60 -1.71
C LEU A 90 12.67 14.99 -1.74
N SER A 91 11.77 14.02 -1.76
CA SER A 91 10.33 14.33 -1.69
C SER A 91 9.94 14.98 -0.37
N GLU A 92 10.52 14.56 0.75
CA GLU A 92 10.24 15.19 2.05
C GLU A 92 10.72 16.64 2.06
N TYR A 93 11.93 16.89 1.54
CA TYR A 93 12.46 18.25 1.41
C TYR A 93 11.53 19.14 0.56
N TYR A 94 11.19 18.72 -0.67
CA TYR A 94 10.32 19.54 -1.52
C TYR A 94 8.89 19.67 -0.99
N SER A 95 8.39 18.71 -0.20
CA SER A 95 7.07 18.83 0.42
C SER A 95 6.99 20.01 1.40
N LYS A 96 8.09 20.33 2.08
CA LYS A 96 8.18 21.49 2.99
C LYS A 96 8.27 22.81 2.24
N GLU A 97 8.97 22.83 1.11
CA GLU A 97 9.20 24.04 0.31
C GLU A 97 8.02 24.40 -0.61
N GLU A 98 7.35 23.40 -1.19
CA GLU A 98 6.39 23.59 -2.28
C GLU A 98 4.90 23.38 -1.87
N ASP A 99 4.60 23.21 -0.57
CA ASP A 99 3.26 22.86 -0.03
C ASP A 99 2.63 21.65 -0.77
N LYS A 100 3.47 20.67 -1.10
CA LYS A 100 3.09 19.42 -1.75
C LYS A 100 3.07 18.28 -0.73
N ASN A 101 2.29 17.23 -1.00
CA ASN A 101 2.32 16.03 -0.17
C ASN A 101 3.60 15.22 -0.46
N SER A 102 4.33 14.86 0.60
CA SER A 102 5.46 13.92 0.51
C SER A 102 5.00 12.55 -0.02
N ILE A 103 5.78 11.97 -0.94
CA ILE A 103 5.60 10.62 -1.48
C ILE A 103 6.53 9.60 -0.81
N ALA A 104 7.19 9.99 0.29
CA ALA A 104 8.16 9.16 1.01
C ALA A 104 7.59 7.79 1.43
N VAL A 105 8.39 6.73 1.28
CA VAL A 105 8.02 5.35 1.64
C VAL A 105 9.17 4.63 2.32
N GLY A 106 8.85 3.64 3.14
CA GLY A 106 9.87 2.85 3.85
C GLY A 106 10.05 3.24 5.32
N SER A 107 9.27 4.20 5.83
CA SER A 107 9.27 4.56 7.25
C SER A 107 9.15 3.32 8.16
N ARG A 108 8.15 2.47 7.91
CA ARG A 108 7.97 1.21 8.66
C ARG A 108 9.08 0.19 8.42
N ALA A 109 9.70 0.22 7.24
CA ALA A 109 10.74 -0.74 6.89
C ALA A 109 12.05 -0.45 7.61
N ALA A 110 12.33 0.82 7.92
CA ALA A 110 13.55 1.31 8.57
C ALA A 110 13.38 1.64 10.07
N LYS A 111 12.14 1.91 10.52
CA LYS A 111 11.83 2.25 11.92
C LYS A 111 12.19 1.10 12.86
N GLY A 112 12.85 1.45 13.96
CA GLY A 112 13.10 0.55 15.09
C GLY A 112 14.30 -0.37 14.92
N TRP A 113 15.10 -0.18 13.87
CA TRP A 113 16.38 -0.88 13.74
C TRP A 113 17.44 -0.05 13.01
N LEU A 114 17.09 0.70 11.95
CA LEU A 114 18.01 1.58 11.21
C LEU A 114 17.91 3.03 11.68
N PHE A 115 16.70 3.60 11.63
CA PHE A 115 16.43 4.97 12.02
C PHE A 115 15.46 5.07 13.20
N LYS A 116 15.51 6.21 13.90
CA LYS A 116 14.54 6.59 14.92
C LYS A 116 13.17 6.95 14.32
N GLN A 117 12.18 7.21 15.15
CA GLN A 117 10.87 7.67 14.68
C GLN A 117 11.00 9.05 14.00
N ASP A 118 10.16 9.29 12.99
CA ASP A 118 10.10 10.56 12.24
C ASP A 118 11.43 10.95 11.59
N PHE A 119 12.18 9.94 11.12
CA PHE A 119 13.54 10.15 10.64
C PHE A 119 13.65 10.99 9.37
N TYR A 120 12.67 10.96 8.46
CA TYR A 120 12.72 11.82 7.26
C TYR A 120 12.84 13.29 7.65
N GLU A 121 11.96 13.76 8.53
CA GLU A 121 11.99 15.13 9.03
C GLU A 121 13.29 15.44 9.78
N ARG A 122 13.75 14.53 10.64
CA ARG A 122 15.01 14.70 11.40
C ARG A 122 16.23 14.79 10.49
N ILE A 123 16.30 13.94 9.47
CA ILE A 123 17.39 13.95 8.49
C ILE A 123 17.37 15.25 7.73
N ILE A 124 16.23 15.64 7.14
CA ILE A 124 16.12 16.89 6.37
C ILE A 124 16.49 18.10 7.24
N ASN A 125 15.94 18.22 8.46
CA ASN A 125 16.30 19.31 9.37
C ASN A 125 17.79 19.29 9.76
N GLY A 126 18.41 18.12 9.85
CA GLY A 126 19.84 17.98 10.11
C GLY A 126 20.69 18.40 8.91
N LEU A 127 20.30 17.99 7.69
CA LEU A 127 20.98 18.38 6.46
C LEU A 127 20.83 19.88 6.17
N GLU A 128 19.68 20.49 6.45
CA GLU A 128 19.51 21.94 6.37
C GLU A 128 20.45 22.68 7.33
N ARG A 129 20.65 22.16 8.56
CA ARG A 129 21.64 22.73 9.50
C ARG A 129 23.06 22.58 8.98
N TYR A 130 23.37 21.44 8.34
CA TYR A 130 24.66 21.20 7.70
C TYR A 130 24.91 22.20 6.56
N CYS A 131 23.99 22.31 5.60
CA CYS A 131 24.14 23.22 4.46
C CYS A 131 24.27 24.69 4.88
N ARG A 132 23.62 25.11 5.98
CA ARG A 132 23.73 26.49 6.49
C ARG A 132 25.03 26.77 7.26
N ASN A 133 25.61 25.78 7.93
CA ASN A 133 26.85 25.93 8.69
C ASN A 133 27.62 24.60 8.73
N PRO A 134 28.35 24.24 7.66
CA PRO A 134 29.03 22.96 7.57
C PRO A 134 30.22 22.85 8.53
N THR A 135 30.90 23.96 8.84
CA THR A 135 32.10 24.00 9.69
C THR A 135 31.82 23.71 11.16
N ASP A 136 30.68 24.16 11.69
CA ASP A 136 30.28 23.93 13.09
C ASP A 136 29.29 22.77 13.25
N PHE A 137 29.07 21.99 12.18
CA PHE A 137 28.08 20.92 12.21
C PHE A 137 28.50 19.79 13.16
N ASN A 138 27.65 19.51 14.16
CA ASN A 138 27.88 18.44 15.12
C ASN A 138 27.40 17.09 14.58
N TYR A 139 28.28 16.39 13.87
CA TYR A 139 28.01 15.06 13.29
C TYR A 139 27.55 14.03 14.33
N GLN A 140 28.12 14.04 15.54
CA GLN A 140 27.75 13.08 16.58
C GLN A 140 26.32 13.32 17.07
N SER A 141 25.93 14.58 17.30
CA SER A 141 24.56 14.94 17.67
C SER A 141 23.58 14.54 16.56
N PHE A 142 23.93 14.80 15.30
CA PHE A 142 23.12 14.41 14.15
C PHE A 142 22.90 12.89 14.09
N ILE A 143 23.97 12.11 14.28
CA ILE A 143 23.89 10.65 14.31
C ILE A 143 23.01 10.16 15.44
N ASP A 144 23.16 10.75 16.63
CA ASP A 144 22.36 10.40 17.79
C ASP A 144 20.89 10.80 17.62
N GLU A 145 20.58 11.85 16.87
CA GLU A 145 19.21 12.27 16.55
C GLU A 145 18.53 11.37 15.51
N VAL A 146 19.29 10.86 14.53
CA VAL A 146 18.75 10.17 13.35
C VAL A 146 18.76 8.64 13.50
N PHE A 147 19.90 8.06 13.88
CA PHE A 147 20.09 6.61 13.82
C PHE A 147 19.57 5.89 15.07
N HIS A 148 19.04 4.69 14.85
CA HIS A 148 18.59 3.83 15.93
C HIS A 148 19.78 3.25 16.72
N SER A 149 19.59 2.98 18.01
CA SER A 149 20.65 2.41 18.87
C SER A 149 21.13 1.03 18.40
N ASP A 150 20.21 0.22 17.86
CA ASP A 150 20.56 -1.10 17.31
C ASP A 150 21.54 -0.99 16.14
N PHE A 151 21.27 -0.14 15.15
CA PHE A 151 22.19 0.04 14.03
C PHE A 151 23.55 0.57 14.47
N LYS A 152 23.59 1.54 15.39
CA LYS A 152 24.87 2.02 15.96
C LYS A 152 25.65 0.90 16.66
N THR A 153 24.94 0.00 17.34
CA THR A 153 25.52 -1.19 17.98
C THR A 153 26.05 -2.18 16.93
N ASP A 154 25.31 -2.39 15.85
CA ASP A 154 25.75 -3.24 14.73
C ASP A 154 27.01 -2.68 14.06
N CYS A 155 27.04 -1.38 13.78
CA CYS A 155 28.25 -0.70 13.27
C CYS A 155 29.43 -0.93 14.22
N SER A 156 29.23 -0.74 15.52
CA SER A 156 30.28 -0.95 16.53
C SER A 156 30.79 -2.40 16.54
N ARG A 157 29.89 -3.40 16.43
CA ARG A 157 30.25 -4.82 16.37
C ARG A 157 31.02 -5.18 15.10
N SER A 158 30.71 -4.53 13.98
CA SER A 158 31.38 -4.72 12.70
C SER A 158 32.60 -3.80 12.51
N ASN A 159 33.05 -3.09 13.56
CA ASN A 159 34.16 -2.13 13.51
C ASN A 159 33.98 -1.00 12.47
N VAL A 160 32.73 -0.60 12.24
CA VAL A 160 32.31 0.48 11.35
C VAL A 160 32.20 1.77 12.16
N LYS A 161 33.04 2.76 11.84
CA LYS A 161 32.97 4.11 12.45
C LYS A 161 31.93 4.95 11.74
N LEU A 162 30.68 4.86 12.21
CA LEU A 162 29.53 5.54 11.58
C LEU A 162 29.73 7.07 11.50
N ASP A 163 30.28 7.68 12.57
CA ASP A 163 30.63 9.10 12.62
C ASP A 163 31.65 9.50 11.56
N GLY A 164 32.72 8.71 11.43
CA GLY A 164 33.75 8.94 10.42
C GLY A 164 33.20 8.82 8.99
N ILE A 165 32.30 7.86 8.74
CA ILE A 165 31.67 7.67 7.42
C ILE A 165 30.73 8.82 7.10
N VAL A 166 29.79 9.16 7.99
CA VAL A 166 28.83 10.25 7.77
C VAL A 166 29.56 11.57 7.56
N LYS A 167 30.57 11.86 8.38
CA LYS A 167 31.40 13.06 8.22
C LYS A 167 32.11 13.07 6.87
N SER A 168 32.82 11.98 6.55
CA SER A 168 33.62 11.90 5.33
C SER A 168 32.78 12.01 4.06
N GLU A 169 31.54 11.51 4.02
CA GLU A 169 30.70 11.65 2.83
C GLU A 169 30.02 13.01 2.78
N LEU A 170 29.49 13.54 3.89
CA LEU A 170 28.87 14.87 3.87
C LEU A 170 29.87 15.97 3.51
N GLU A 171 31.11 15.91 4.00
CA GLU A 171 32.18 16.84 3.62
C GLU A 171 32.55 16.80 2.13
N ARG A 172 32.16 15.74 1.40
CA ARG A 172 32.33 15.67 -0.07
C ARG A 172 31.24 16.39 -0.85
N ALA A 173 30.14 16.77 -0.20
CA ALA A 173 29.02 17.48 -0.81
C ALA A 173 29.34 18.94 -1.20
N ASP A 174 30.62 19.25 -1.48
CA ASP A 174 31.26 20.57 -1.66
C ASP A 174 30.26 21.72 -1.74
N VAL A 175 29.93 22.28 -0.58
CA VAL A 175 28.91 23.34 -0.45
C VAL A 175 29.59 24.66 -0.79
N GLU A 176 29.88 24.88 -2.07
CA GLU A 176 30.38 26.18 -2.52
C GLU A 176 29.29 27.25 -2.33
N SER A 177 29.68 28.44 -1.84
CA SER A 177 28.74 29.49 -1.43
C SER A 177 27.90 30.11 -2.57
N GLU A 178 28.20 29.76 -3.83
CA GLU A 178 27.54 30.31 -5.02
C GLU A 178 26.44 29.38 -5.60
N ASP A 179 26.33 28.14 -5.12
CA ASP A 179 25.31 27.20 -5.59
C ASP A 179 23.91 27.53 -5.07
N ASP A 180 22.88 27.20 -5.86
CA ASP A 180 21.49 27.28 -5.42
C ASP A 180 21.31 26.38 -4.19
N TYR A 181 20.71 26.91 -3.12
CA TYR A 181 20.48 26.18 -1.87
C TYR A 181 19.71 24.86 -2.11
N LYS A 182 18.85 24.84 -3.13
CA LYS A 182 18.13 23.62 -3.56
C LYS A 182 19.08 22.54 -4.08
N ASP A 183 20.09 22.91 -4.85
CA ASP A 183 21.10 21.98 -5.37
C ASP A 183 22.05 21.50 -4.27
N GLN A 184 22.45 22.40 -3.36
CA GLN A 184 23.21 22.04 -2.16
C GLN A 184 22.48 21.00 -1.30
N MET A 185 21.17 21.20 -1.06
CA MET A 185 20.35 20.24 -0.33
C MET A 185 20.25 18.88 -1.03
N LYS A 186 20.17 18.86 -2.37
CA LYS A 186 20.14 17.62 -3.14
C LYS A 186 21.46 16.85 -3.01
N LEU A 187 22.60 17.53 -3.11
CA LEU A 187 23.93 16.93 -2.89
C LEU A 187 24.11 16.41 -1.46
N ALA A 188 23.67 17.18 -0.45
CA ALA A 188 23.72 16.74 0.94
C ALA A 188 22.87 15.47 1.18
N VAL A 189 21.69 15.37 0.55
CA VAL A 189 20.85 14.16 0.59
C VAL A 189 21.54 12.98 -0.10
N GLU A 190 22.15 13.20 -1.28
CA GLU A 190 22.91 12.18 -2.02
C GLU A 190 24.01 11.57 -1.15
N HIS A 191 24.93 12.40 -0.64
CA HIS A 191 26.05 11.96 0.18
C HIS A 191 25.62 11.38 1.53
N PHE A 192 24.52 11.89 2.12
CA PHE A 192 23.95 11.25 3.30
C PHE A 192 23.52 9.80 2.99
N VAL A 193 22.82 9.57 1.88
CA VAL A 193 22.36 8.23 1.51
C VAL A 193 23.53 7.32 1.15
N GLU A 194 24.56 7.83 0.47
CA GLU A 194 25.82 7.11 0.25
C GLU A 194 26.47 6.69 1.57
N SER A 195 26.49 7.58 2.57
CA SER A 195 27.03 7.28 3.90
C SER A 195 26.27 6.14 4.58
N VAL A 196 24.94 6.11 4.43
CA VAL A 196 24.09 5.04 4.96
C VAL A 196 24.39 3.73 4.24
N ALA A 197 24.42 3.73 2.91
CA ALA A 197 24.72 2.54 2.10
C ALA A 197 26.12 1.96 2.42
N LYS A 198 27.12 2.82 2.56
CA LYS A 198 28.50 2.46 2.93
C LYS A 198 28.58 1.87 4.33
N ALA A 199 27.96 2.52 5.33
CA ALA A 199 27.92 1.98 6.68
C ALA A 199 27.18 0.63 6.71
N PHE A 200 26.07 0.52 5.97
CA PHE A 200 25.21 -0.65 5.96
C PHE A 200 25.88 -1.87 5.31
N SER A 201 26.48 -1.71 4.13
CA SER A 201 27.18 -2.78 3.41
C SER A 201 28.30 -3.41 4.25
N GLN A 202 28.96 -2.62 5.09
CA GLN A 202 30.00 -3.09 6.01
C GLN A 202 29.46 -3.85 7.24
N THR A 203 28.16 -3.74 7.55
CA THR A 203 27.54 -4.53 8.64
C THR A 203 27.19 -5.97 8.23
N GLY A 204 27.19 -6.29 6.93
CA GLY A 204 26.84 -7.61 6.41
C GLY A 204 25.35 -7.96 6.50
N LYS A 205 24.48 -6.97 6.77
CA LYS A 205 23.02 -7.13 6.77
C LYS A 205 22.47 -6.93 5.36
N SER A 206 21.32 -7.54 5.09
CA SER A 206 20.52 -7.27 3.89
C SER A 206 19.54 -6.12 4.15
N GLY A 207 19.41 -5.23 3.17
CA GLY A 207 18.37 -4.21 3.08
C GLY A 207 17.00 -4.81 2.79
N LYS A 208 16.10 -3.99 2.22
CA LYS A 208 14.72 -4.41 1.92
C LYS A 208 14.21 -3.83 0.61
N ASN A 209 13.44 -4.63 -0.11
CA ASN A 209 12.57 -4.15 -1.18
C ASN A 209 11.24 -3.65 -0.57
N VAL A 210 11.08 -2.33 -0.48
CA VAL A 210 9.87 -1.72 0.10
C VAL A 210 8.73 -1.65 -0.92
N ILE A 211 9.03 -1.31 -2.17
CA ILE A 211 8.03 -1.05 -3.22
C ILE A 211 7.79 -2.24 -4.16
N GLY A 212 8.19 -3.46 -3.76
CA GLY A 212 7.93 -4.69 -4.53
C GLY A 212 6.52 -4.82 -5.13
N PRO A 213 5.43 -4.41 -4.43
CA PRO A 213 4.10 -4.37 -5.02
C PRO A 213 3.97 -3.46 -6.26
N ASN A 214 4.59 -2.28 -6.26
CA ASN A 214 4.58 -1.37 -7.41
C ASN A 214 5.47 -1.90 -8.56
N ILE A 215 6.61 -2.53 -8.24
CA ILE A 215 7.45 -3.20 -9.24
C ILE A 215 6.68 -4.32 -9.93
N ASN A 216 6.04 -5.20 -9.15
CA ASN A 216 5.21 -6.28 -9.66
C ASN A 216 4.05 -5.76 -10.52
N PHE A 217 3.43 -4.65 -10.10
CA PHE A 217 2.39 -3.98 -10.87
C PHE A 217 2.92 -3.54 -12.24
N VAL A 218 4.08 -2.86 -12.27
CA VAL A 218 4.71 -2.41 -13.51
C VAL A 218 5.02 -3.58 -14.44
N GLN A 219 5.68 -4.62 -13.94
CA GLN A 219 6.04 -5.80 -14.73
C GLN A 219 4.81 -6.52 -15.32
N LYS A 220 3.70 -6.60 -14.59
CA LYS A 220 2.51 -7.36 -15.02
C LYS A 220 1.52 -6.56 -15.86
N ILE A 221 1.56 -5.24 -15.82
CA ILE A 221 0.51 -4.37 -16.40
C ILE A 221 1.07 -3.32 -17.36
N LEU A 222 2.26 -2.78 -17.09
CA LEU A 222 2.82 -1.65 -17.84
C LEU A 222 4.05 -2.00 -18.68
N LEU A 223 4.64 -3.18 -18.49
CA LEU A 223 5.74 -3.71 -19.30
C LEU A 223 5.28 -4.95 -20.08
N THR A 224 4.11 -4.85 -20.72
CA THR A 224 3.58 -5.91 -21.59
C THR A 224 3.73 -5.52 -23.06
N GLU A 225 3.53 -6.44 -24.00
CA GLU A 225 3.58 -6.08 -25.43
C GLU A 225 2.53 -5.02 -25.80
N GLU A 226 1.40 -5.02 -25.09
CA GLU A 226 0.28 -4.09 -25.27
C GLU A 226 0.45 -2.77 -24.51
N SER A 227 1.51 -2.58 -23.73
CA SER A 227 1.76 -1.37 -22.94
C SER A 227 3.25 -1.06 -22.85
N GLN A 228 3.64 0.10 -23.38
CA GLN A 228 5.00 0.64 -23.24
C GLN A 228 4.96 2.15 -23.03
N PRO A 229 4.60 2.62 -21.82
CA PRO A 229 4.44 4.04 -21.54
C PRO A 229 5.81 4.72 -21.43
N LYS A 230 6.20 5.47 -22.46
CA LYS A 230 7.52 6.11 -22.59
C LYS A 230 7.62 7.40 -21.77
N ASN A 231 6.55 8.20 -21.70
CA ASN A 231 6.55 9.48 -20.99
C ASN A 231 6.48 9.28 -19.47
N LEU A 232 5.96 8.14 -19.00
CA LEU A 232 5.99 7.75 -17.58
C LEU A 232 7.39 7.42 -17.04
N VAL A 233 8.41 7.31 -17.89
CA VAL A 233 9.77 6.89 -17.52
C VAL A 233 10.60 8.07 -17.02
N ASN A 234 10.28 8.57 -15.82
CA ASN A 234 11.01 9.69 -15.21
C ASN A 234 10.92 9.68 -13.69
N VAL A 235 11.68 10.58 -13.07
CA VAL A 235 11.78 10.76 -11.61
C VAL A 235 11.22 12.10 -11.14
N SER A 236 10.38 12.77 -11.95
CA SER A 236 9.62 13.93 -11.49
C SER A 236 8.52 13.48 -10.51
N PHE A 237 8.42 14.16 -9.37
CA PHE A 237 7.37 13.89 -8.38
C PHE A 237 5.97 14.33 -8.85
N ASP A 238 5.93 15.32 -9.75
CA ASP A 238 4.69 15.79 -10.34
C ASP A 238 4.20 14.86 -11.45
N PHE A 239 2.89 14.88 -11.71
CA PHE A 239 2.26 14.12 -12.79
C PHE A 239 1.71 15.09 -13.82
N THR A 240 2.16 14.99 -15.06
CA THR A 240 1.67 15.85 -16.16
C THR A 240 0.39 15.27 -16.78
N ARG A 241 -0.28 16.07 -17.62
CA ARG A 241 -1.42 15.60 -18.41
C ARG A 241 -1.03 14.46 -19.35
N GLU A 242 0.11 14.59 -20.03
CA GLU A 242 0.61 13.55 -20.95
C GLU A 242 0.87 12.23 -20.21
N GLU A 243 1.49 12.30 -19.03
CA GLU A 243 1.71 11.14 -18.17
C GLU A 243 0.39 10.52 -17.69
N ALA A 244 -0.59 11.34 -17.31
CA ALA A 244 -1.95 10.89 -16.94
C ALA A 244 -2.62 10.13 -18.08
N VAL A 245 -2.64 10.72 -19.28
CA VAL A 245 -3.25 10.09 -20.46
C VAL A 245 -2.52 8.80 -20.84
N GLU A 246 -1.19 8.78 -20.81
CA GLU A 246 -0.40 7.59 -21.15
C GLU A 246 -0.59 6.44 -20.15
N LEU A 247 -0.67 6.75 -18.85
CA LEU A 247 -1.02 5.77 -17.83
C LEU A 247 -2.42 5.20 -18.07
N LEU A 248 -3.42 6.04 -18.29
CA LEU A 248 -4.80 5.59 -18.52
C LEU A 248 -4.91 4.74 -19.80
N ASN A 249 -4.19 5.10 -20.86
CA ASN A 249 -4.08 4.32 -22.09
C ASN A 249 -3.44 2.94 -21.86
N SER A 250 -2.38 2.89 -21.06
CA SER A 250 -1.72 1.64 -20.67
C SER A 250 -2.60 0.75 -19.79
N LEU A 251 -3.40 1.35 -18.90
CA LEU A 251 -4.35 0.61 -18.09
C LEU A 251 -5.48 0.03 -18.94
N GLN A 252 -6.01 0.75 -19.93
CA GLN A 252 -7.10 0.22 -20.74
C GLN A 252 -6.66 -0.90 -21.70
N SER A 253 -5.39 -0.95 -22.10
CA SER A 253 -4.89 -1.94 -23.05
C SER A 253 -4.84 -3.36 -22.48
N THR A 254 -4.59 -3.51 -21.17
CA THR A 254 -4.51 -4.83 -20.51
C THR A 254 -5.80 -5.19 -19.75
N GLU A 255 -6.18 -6.47 -19.70
CA GLU A 255 -7.36 -6.91 -18.94
C GLU A 255 -7.26 -6.53 -17.46
N LYS A 256 -6.07 -6.72 -16.89
CA LYS A 256 -5.75 -6.36 -15.50
C LYS A 256 -5.86 -4.85 -15.31
N GLY A 257 -5.20 -4.05 -16.12
CA GLY A 257 -5.26 -2.59 -16.02
C GLY A 257 -6.69 -2.04 -16.05
N ARG A 258 -7.60 -2.67 -16.81
CA ARG A 258 -9.02 -2.27 -16.86
C ARG A 258 -9.74 -2.34 -15.51
N TYR A 259 -9.42 -3.31 -14.64
CA TYR A 259 -10.03 -3.37 -13.29
C TYR A 259 -9.59 -2.21 -12.39
N LEU A 260 -8.32 -1.83 -12.50
CA LEU A 260 -7.80 -0.67 -11.78
C LEU A 260 -8.43 0.62 -12.32
N LEU A 261 -8.51 0.78 -13.64
CA LEU A 261 -9.12 1.94 -14.27
C LEU A 261 -10.61 2.09 -13.93
N LYS A 262 -11.36 0.98 -13.82
CA LYS A 262 -12.73 0.98 -13.30
C LYS A 262 -12.83 1.57 -11.90
N SER A 263 -11.84 1.31 -11.06
CA SER A 263 -11.80 1.83 -9.70
C SER A 263 -11.47 3.32 -9.65
N ILE A 264 -10.55 3.77 -10.50
CA ILE A 264 -10.28 5.18 -10.71
C ILE A 264 -11.58 5.89 -11.14
N VAL A 265 -12.32 5.34 -12.10
CA VAL A 265 -13.64 5.86 -12.53
C VAL A 265 -14.62 5.97 -11.36
N LEU A 266 -14.74 4.93 -10.53
CA LEU A 266 -15.64 4.94 -9.37
C LEU A 266 -15.25 5.99 -8.33
N VAL A 267 -13.96 6.16 -8.06
CA VAL A 267 -13.44 7.14 -7.09
C VAL A 267 -13.59 8.57 -7.63
N SER A 268 -13.28 8.79 -8.91
CA SER A 268 -13.35 10.10 -9.57
C SER A 268 -14.74 10.73 -9.51
N TYR A 269 -15.80 9.92 -9.53
CA TYR A 269 -17.18 10.40 -9.39
C TYR A 269 -17.40 11.25 -8.13
N PHE A 270 -16.75 10.87 -7.02
CA PHE A 270 -16.87 11.59 -5.74
C PHE A 270 -15.97 12.81 -5.61
N ASP A 271 -15.19 13.11 -6.65
CA ASP A 271 -14.28 14.25 -6.70
C ASP A 271 -13.25 14.25 -5.57
N PRO A 272 -12.25 13.35 -5.61
CA PRO A 272 -11.30 13.19 -4.52
C PRO A 272 -10.39 14.41 -4.33
N THR A 273 -10.22 15.29 -5.33
CA THR A 273 -9.42 16.52 -5.21
C THR A 273 -10.08 17.55 -4.31
N SER A 274 -11.41 17.57 -4.25
CA SER A 274 -12.21 18.49 -3.43
C SER A 274 -12.61 17.95 -2.05
N HIS A 275 -12.29 16.69 -1.74
CA HIS A 275 -12.78 16.03 -0.53
C HIS A 275 -11.72 15.24 0.23
N GLU A 276 -11.79 15.29 1.57
CA GLU A 276 -10.95 14.51 2.47
C GLU A 276 -11.17 13.00 2.38
N ASP A 277 -10.14 12.22 2.76
CA ASP A 277 -10.17 10.75 2.78
C ASP A 277 -11.34 10.17 3.58
N LYS A 278 -11.71 10.82 4.70
CA LYS A 278 -12.82 10.37 5.55
C LYS A 278 -14.15 10.44 4.80
N TYR A 279 -14.36 11.47 4.01
CA TYR A 279 -15.53 11.61 3.15
C TYR A 279 -15.51 10.54 2.04
N MET A 280 -14.38 10.41 1.35
CA MET A 280 -14.21 9.45 0.26
C MET A 280 -14.48 8.02 0.70
N ARG A 281 -13.87 7.58 1.82
CA ARG A 281 -14.12 6.25 2.41
C ARG A 281 -15.58 6.04 2.79
N LYS A 282 -16.26 7.07 3.32
CA LYS A 282 -17.70 6.99 3.65
C LYS A 282 -18.55 6.78 2.40
N LYS A 283 -18.24 7.47 1.31
CA LYS A 283 -18.98 7.39 0.05
C LYS A 283 -18.71 6.09 -0.72
N MET A 284 -17.45 5.67 -0.76
CA MET A 284 -17.04 4.43 -1.43
C MET A 284 -17.67 3.17 -0.81
N ARG A 285 -18.07 3.19 0.46
CA ARG A 285 -18.86 2.11 1.08
C ARG A 285 -20.25 1.90 0.50
N LYS A 286 -20.78 2.89 -0.21
CA LYS A 286 -22.11 2.87 -0.83
C LYS A 286 -22.02 3.04 -2.35
N ILE A 287 -20.85 2.78 -2.94
CA ILE A 287 -20.55 3.09 -4.33
C ILE A 287 -21.53 2.42 -5.29
N SER A 288 -21.96 1.19 -5.02
CA SER A 288 -22.91 0.51 -5.89
C SER A 288 -24.32 1.12 -5.83
N GLU A 289 -24.77 1.61 -4.66
CA GLU A 289 -26.04 2.34 -4.56
C GLU A 289 -25.97 3.64 -5.34
N VAL A 290 -24.86 4.37 -5.18
CA VAL A 290 -24.62 5.62 -5.91
C VAL A 290 -24.62 5.35 -7.41
N TYR A 291 -23.86 4.36 -7.87
CA TYR A 291 -23.81 3.99 -9.28
C TYR A 291 -25.19 3.60 -9.81
N SER A 292 -25.94 2.74 -9.12
CA SER A 292 -27.25 2.27 -9.57
C SER A 292 -28.34 3.35 -9.64
N LYS A 293 -28.24 4.39 -8.79
CA LYS A 293 -29.25 5.46 -8.68
C LYS A 293 -28.90 6.72 -9.48
N THR A 294 -27.70 6.80 -10.06
CA THR A 294 -27.22 7.99 -10.75
C THR A 294 -27.24 7.77 -12.26
N SER A 295 -28.17 8.42 -12.97
CA SER A 295 -28.29 8.31 -14.43
C SER A 295 -27.13 8.92 -15.20
N ASN A 296 -26.53 10.00 -14.68
CA ASN A 296 -25.43 10.73 -15.32
C ASN A 296 -24.05 10.42 -14.73
N PHE A 297 -23.86 9.21 -14.18
CA PHE A 297 -22.62 8.83 -13.47
C PHE A 297 -21.39 9.03 -14.35
N MET A 298 -21.40 8.45 -15.56
CA MET A 298 -20.28 8.52 -16.48
C MET A 298 -20.05 9.92 -17.06
N ASP A 299 -21.10 10.71 -17.26
CA ASP A 299 -20.94 12.08 -17.79
C ASP A 299 -20.17 12.95 -16.80
N ARG A 300 -20.47 12.81 -15.50
CA ARG A 300 -19.72 13.48 -14.43
C ARG A 300 -18.27 12.99 -14.32
N VAL A 301 -18.02 11.70 -14.59
CA VAL A 301 -16.64 11.19 -14.60
C VAL A 301 -15.90 11.73 -15.81
N ARG A 302 -16.46 11.61 -17.01
CA ARG A 302 -15.86 12.07 -18.27
C ARG A 302 -15.50 13.56 -18.24
N SER A 303 -16.34 14.39 -17.62
CA SER A 303 -16.04 15.82 -17.48
C SER A 303 -14.77 16.12 -16.68
N LYS A 304 -14.24 15.16 -15.91
CA LYS A 304 -12.97 15.27 -15.15
C LYS A 304 -11.75 14.74 -15.90
N PHE A 305 -11.96 14.09 -17.02
CA PHE A 305 -10.90 13.50 -17.85
C PHE A 305 -11.04 14.07 -19.27
N SER A 306 -11.06 15.41 -19.37
CA SER A 306 -11.15 16.10 -20.66
C SER A 306 -10.13 15.51 -21.64
N GLU A 307 -10.57 15.24 -22.87
CA GLU A 307 -9.74 14.70 -23.97
C GLU A 307 -9.29 13.24 -23.83
N PHE A 308 -9.58 12.56 -22.70
CA PHE A 308 -9.37 11.12 -22.58
C PHE A 308 -10.63 10.34 -22.93
N GLU A 309 -10.53 9.45 -23.91
CA GLU A 309 -11.62 8.55 -24.30
C GLU A 309 -11.53 7.21 -23.58
N PHE A 310 -12.46 6.98 -22.64
CA PHE A 310 -12.59 5.67 -21.99
C PHE A 310 -13.09 4.61 -22.97
N ASN A 311 -12.31 3.54 -23.15
CA ASN A 311 -12.78 2.33 -23.83
C ASN A 311 -14.13 1.83 -23.25
N PRO A 312 -15.12 1.42 -24.05
CA PRO A 312 -16.40 0.89 -23.57
C PRO A 312 -16.29 -0.25 -22.54
N LEU A 313 -15.24 -1.08 -22.64
CA LEU A 313 -14.98 -2.16 -21.68
C LEU A 313 -14.72 -1.66 -20.24
N ILE A 314 -14.36 -0.37 -20.08
CA ILE A 314 -14.22 0.28 -18.77
C ILE A 314 -15.59 0.58 -18.16
N THR A 315 -16.57 0.99 -18.97
CA THR A 315 -17.92 1.29 -18.45
C THR A 315 -18.72 0.02 -18.22
N GLU A 316 -18.40 -1.06 -18.94
CA GLU A 316 -18.95 -2.39 -18.68
C GLU A 316 -18.55 -2.91 -17.30
N ARG A 317 -19.53 -3.51 -16.59
CA ARG A 317 -19.31 -4.17 -15.28
C ARG A 317 -18.72 -3.25 -14.20
N LEU A 318 -18.88 -1.92 -14.31
CA LEU A 318 -18.54 -0.98 -13.21
C LEU A 318 -19.24 -1.36 -11.91
N GLU A 319 -20.46 -1.86 -12.01
CA GLU A 319 -21.20 -2.30 -10.84
C GLU A 319 -20.59 -3.55 -10.18
N GLN A 320 -20.03 -4.49 -10.95
CA GLN A 320 -19.29 -5.62 -10.38
C GLN A 320 -18.02 -5.12 -9.66
N THR A 321 -17.38 -4.08 -10.19
CA THR A 321 -16.23 -3.44 -9.53
C THR A 321 -16.67 -2.74 -8.24
N ALA A 322 -17.83 -2.09 -8.24
CA ALA A 322 -18.45 -1.49 -7.07
C ALA A 322 -18.77 -2.54 -5.99
N PHE A 323 -19.24 -3.72 -6.38
CA PHE A 323 -19.42 -4.88 -5.50
C PHE A 323 -18.10 -5.28 -4.82
N TYR A 324 -16.99 -5.41 -5.58
CA TYR A 324 -15.69 -5.78 -5.01
C TYR A 324 -15.17 -4.76 -3.99
N TRP A 325 -15.39 -3.46 -4.24
CA TRP A 325 -15.05 -2.42 -3.25
C TRP A 325 -15.85 -2.57 -1.96
N GLU A 326 -17.16 -2.79 -2.05
CA GLU A 326 -18.00 -2.99 -0.86
C GLU A 326 -17.65 -4.28 -0.11
N LEU A 327 -17.35 -5.37 -0.84
CA LEU A 327 -16.86 -6.61 -0.24
C LEU A 327 -15.54 -6.39 0.52
N ASN A 328 -14.62 -5.61 -0.04
CA ASN A 328 -13.37 -5.28 0.64
C ASN A 328 -13.61 -4.45 1.91
N PHE A 329 -14.60 -3.54 1.90
CA PHE A 329 -14.98 -2.79 3.10
C PHE A 329 -15.59 -3.70 4.17
N PHE A 330 -16.38 -4.69 3.76
CA PHE A 330 -16.94 -5.70 4.66
C PHE A 330 -15.81 -6.50 5.34
N LEU A 331 -14.83 -6.98 4.57
CA LEU A 331 -13.69 -7.73 5.11
C LEU A 331 -12.84 -6.88 6.05
N ALA A 332 -12.55 -5.62 5.70
CA ALA A 332 -11.76 -4.72 6.53
C ALA A 332 -12.47 -4.37 7.85
N ASP A 333 -13.78 -4.11 7.80
CA ASP A 333 -14.56 -3.81 9.00
C ASP A 333 -14.74 -5.04 9.89
N GLY A 334 -14.94 -6.21 9.29
CA GLY A 334 -15.06 -7.46 10.02
C GLY A 334 -13.76 -7.80 10.74
N GLU A 335 -12.62 -7.56 10.10
CA GLU A 335 -11.29 -7.69 10.72
C GLU A 335 -11.11 -6.74 11.91
N ASP A 336 -11.51 -5.47 11.79
CA ASP A 336 -11.45 -4.52 12.90
C ASP A 336 -12.35 -4.98 14.06
N ILE A 337 -13.59 -5.37 13.78
CA ILE A 337 -14.52 -5.88 14.79
C ILE A 337 -13.95 -7.13 15.48
N ALA A 338 -13.43 -8.09 14.71
CA ALA A 338 -12.86 -9.32 15.24
C ALA A 338 -11.68 -9.02 16.18
N ARG A 339 -10.77 -8.12 15.78
CA ARG A 339 -9.63 -7.73 16.63
C ARG A 339 -10.08 -7.11 17.93
N ASN A 340 -10.97 -6.13 17.87
CA ASN A 340 -11.50 -5.46 19.06
C ASN A 340 -12.28 -6.44 19.95
N PHE A 341 -12.94 -7.44 19.36
CA PHE A 341 -13.70 -8.44 20.10
C PHE A 341 -12.82 -9.50 20.75
N LEU A 342 -11.74 -9.93 20.09
CA LEU A 342 -10.93 -11.09 20.48
C LEU A 342 -9.65 -10.74 21.26
N HIS A 343 -9.19 -9.49 21.21
CA HIS A 343 -7.90 -9.02 21.74
C HIS A 343 -7.43 -9.70 23.05
N ASP A 344 -8.31 -9.82 24.06
CA ASP A 344 -7.95 -10.35 25.38
C ASP A 344 -8.68 -11.65 25.74
N ARG A 345 -9.14 -12.41 24.74
CA ARG A 345 -10.09 -13.51 24.97
C ARG A 345 -9.52 -14.85 24.54
N LYS A 346 -9.53 -15.80 25.46
CA LYS A 346 -9.22 -17.22 25.18
C LYS A 346 -10.47 -18.04 24.81
N LYS A 347 -11.65 -17.56 25.21
CA LYS A 347 -12.95 -18.18 24.94
C LYS A 347 -14.00 -17.11 24.65
N VAL A 348 -14.84 -17.37 23.68
CA VAL A 348 -15.96 -16.49 23.30
C VAL A 348 -17.26 -17.26 23.19
N THR A 349 -18.37 -16.55 23.36
CA THR A 349 -19.72 -17.14 23.29
C THR A 349 -20.57 -16.32 22.36
N LYS A 350 -21.57 -16.94 21.70
CA LYS A 350 -22.53 -16.26 20.82
C LYS A 350 -23.17 -15.03 21.51
N LYS A 351 -23.56 -15.17 22.78
CA LYS A 351 -24.14 -14.06 23.59
C LYS A 351 -23.21 -12.85 23.69
N LYS A 352 -21.94 -13.06 24.04
CA LYS A 352 -20.94 -11.98 24.15
C LYS A 352 -20.70 -11.27 22.82
N LEU A 353 -20.66 -12.01 21.70
CA LEU A 353 -20.51 -11.38 20.37
C LEU A 353 -21.74 -10.55 20.03
N LYS A 354 -22.94 -11.09 20.28
CA LYS A 354 -24.19 -10.36 20.09
C LYS A 354 -24.24 -9.07 20.92
N GLU A 355 -23.81 -9.11 22.17
CA GLU A 355 -23.69 -7.93 23.04
C GLU A 355 -22.66 -6.93 22.50
N HIS A 356 -21.51 -7.41 22.02
CA HIS A 356 -20.48 -6.55 21.43
C HIS A 356 -20.97 -5.83 20.17
N LEU A 357 -21.63 -6.54 19.26
CA LEU A 357 -22.19 -5.95 18.05
C LEU A 357 -23.31 -4.94 18.38
N ARG A 358 -24.19 -5.27 19.34
CA ARG A 358 -25.30 -4.38 19.75
C ARG A 358 -24.84 -3.13 20.49
N ASN A 359 -23.87 -3.25 21.39
CA ASN A 359 -23.37 -2.14 22.20
C ASN A 359 -22.36 -1.28 21.43
N SER A 360 -21.94 -1.72 20.26
CA SER A 360 -21.05 -0.98 19.38
C SER A 360 -21.85 0.03 18.55
N ASP A 361 -21.83 1.32 18.92
CA ASP A 361 -22.30 2.42 18.04
C ASP A 361 -21.40 2.62 16.80
N ARG A 362 -20.42 1.72 16.59
CA ARG A 362 -19.48 1.81 15.49
C ARG A 362 -20.22 1.69 14.16
N ARG A 363 -19.97 2.67 13.29
CA ARG A 363 -20.39 2.69 11.88
C ARG A 363 -20.12 1.35 11.18
N SER A 364 -19.02 0.68 11.53
CA SER A 364 -18.60 -0.59 10.91
C SER A 364 -19.59 -1.73 11.13
N VAL A 365 -20.21 -1.84 12.32
CA VAL A 365 -21.21 -2.88 12.59
C VAL A 365 -22.48 -2.65 11.77
N ARG A 366 -22.98 -1.40 11.75
CA ARG A 366 -24.12 -1.00 10.92
C ARG A 366 -23.86 -1.24 9.43
N TYR A 367 -22.62 -1.02 8.99
CA TYR A 367 -22.24 -1.26 7.60
C TYR A 367 -22.27 -2.74 7.25
N ILE A 368 -21.65 -3.59 8.08
CA ILE A 368 -21.65 -5.05 7.87
C ILE A 368 -23.08 -5.58 7.79
N ASP A 369 -23.95 -5.19 8.72
CA ASP A 369 -25.35 -5.61 8.73
C ASP A 369 -26.06 -5.25 7.42
N SER A 370 -25.96 -3.98 7.00
CA SER A 370 -26.53 -3.51 5.72
C SER A 370 -25.92 -4.19 4.50
N PHE A 371 -24.64 -4.56 4.56
CA PHE A 371 -23.95 -5.24 3.46
C PHE A 371 -24.44 -6.69 3.34
N ILE A 372 -24.64 -7.41 4.45
CA ILE A 372 -25.18 -8.78 4.45
C ILE A 372 -26.60 -8.80 3.88
N GLU A 373 -27.47 -7.87 4.29
CA GLU A 373 -28.83 -7.73 3.72
C GLU A 373 -28.79 -7.51 2.20
N LYS A 374 -27.83 -6.70 1.75
CA LYS A 374 -27.64 -6.41 0.34
C LYS A 374 -27.06 -7.61 -0.43
N LEU A 375 -26.14 -8.33 0.18
CA LEU A 375 -25.50 -9.51 -0.37
C LEU A 375 -26.52 -10.62 -0.62
N ASP A 376 -27.61 -10.66 0.15
CA ASP A 376 -28.74 -11.59 -0.04
C ASP A 376 -29.56 -11.30 -1.32
N GLN A 377 -29.41 -10.12 -1.94
CA GLN A 377 -30.08 -9.80 -3.19
C GLN A 377 -29.53 -10.66 -4.34
N LYS A 378 -30.42 -11.18 -5.20
CA LYS A 378 -30.08 -12.06 -6.35
C LYS A 378 -28.89 -11.55 -7.18
N ARG A 379 -28.81 -10.24 -7.40
CA ARG A 379 -27.74 -9.59 -8.17
C ARG A 379 -26.38 -9.72 -7.49
N TRP A 380 -26.31 -9.49 -6.18
CA TRP A 380 -25.09 -9.54 -5.38
C TRP A 380 -24.62 -10.97 -5.16
N LYS A 381 -25.56 -11.89 -4.89
CA LYS A 381 -25.27 -13.32 -4.87
C LYS A 381 -24.60 -13.78 -6.16
N ASN A 382 -25.09 -13.35 -7.32
CA ASN A 382 -24.47 -13.71 -8.61
C ASN A 382 -23.03 -13.19 -8.74
N TYR A 383 -22.72 -11.99 -8.25
CA TYR A 383 -21.34 -11.50 -8.24
C TYR A 383 -20.44 -12.29 -7.28
N LEU A 384 -20.94 -12.65 -6.09
CA LEU A 384 -20.23 -13.51 -5.16
C LEU A 384 -19.99 -14.91 -5.74
N SER A 385 -20.99 -15.54 -6.35
CA SER A 385 -20.84 -16.85 -7.01
C SER A 385 -19.84 -16.80 -8.17
N LYS A 386 -19.82 -15.72 -8.96
CA LYS A 386 -18.80 -15.53 -10.00
C LYS A 386 -17.41 -15.38 -9.41
N LEU A 387 -17.28 -14.68 -8.29
CA LEU A 387 -16.00 -14.53 -7.59
C LEU A 387 -15.50 -15.88 -7.05
N ILE A 388 -16.37 -16.68 -6.44
CA ILE A 388 -16.04 -18.05 -5.99
C ILE A 388 -15.51 -18.88 -7.16
N ARG A 389 -16.20 -18.87 -8.31
CA ARG A 389 -15.74 -19.55 -9.53
C ARG A 389 -14.39 -19.06 -10.06
N GLN A 390 -14.00 -17.82 -9.77
CA GLN A 390 -12.68 -17.32 -10.14
C GLN A 390 -11.57 -17.91 -9.26
N PHE A 391 -11.91 -18.37 -8.05
CA PHE A 391 -10.98 -19.04 -7.13
C PHE A 391 -10.98 -20.56 -7.28
N GLU A 392 -12.02 -21.16 -7.87
CA GLU A 392 -12.10 -22.60 -8.16
C GLU A 392 -10.82 -23.13 -8.84
N GLY A 393 -10.15 -24.07 -8.16
CA GLY A 393 -8.91 -24.69 -8.64
C GLY A 393 -7.68 -23.77 -8.65
N LYS A 394 -7.79 -22.54 -8.13
CA LYS A 394 -6.71 -21.56 -8.03
C LYS A 394 -6.34 -21.21 -6.59
N ASP A 395 -7.33 -21.08 -5.71
CA ASP A 395 -7.16 -20.69 -4.30
C ASP A 395 -8.28 -21.31 -3.45
N GLU A 396 -7.99 -22.47 -2.87
CA GLU A 396 -8.97 -23.27 -2.11
C GLU A 396 -9.43 -22.54 -0.84
N ASP A 397 -8.53 -21.83 -0.15
CA ASP A 397 -8.85 -21.10 1.09
C ASP A 397 -9.84 -19.95 0.82
N LEU A 398 -9.63 -19.21 -0.27
CA LEU A 398 -10.57 -18.14 -0.68
C LEU A 398 -11.89 -18.69 -1.19
N GLU A 399 -11.85 -19.79 -1.93
CA GLU A 399 -13.05 -20.49 -2.41
C GLU A 399 -13.91 -20.95 -1.23
N GLN A 400 -13.32 -21.64 -0.25
CA GLN A 400 -13.99 -22.15 0.94
C GLN A 400 -14.60 -21.01 1.77
N TYR A 401 -13.82 -19.96 2.06
CA TYR A 401 -14.29 -18.80 2.81
C TYR A 401 -15.53 -18.13 2.19
N PHE A 402 -15.49 -17.85 0.88
CA PHE A 402 -16.63 -17.20 0.22
C PHE A 402 -17.80 -18.15 -0.03
N SER A 403 -17.54 -19.44 -0.25
CA SER A 403 -18.60 -20.47 -0.33
C SER A 403 -19.34 -20.60 1.00
N LYS A 404 -18.61 -20.49 2.11
CA LYS A 404 -19.19 -20.45 3.45
C LYS A 404 -20.09 -19.23 3.65
N LEU A 405 -19.60 -18.03 3.31
CA LEU A 405 -20.41 -16.80 3.32
C LEU A 405 -21.68 -16.95 2.47
N LEU A 406 -21.56 -17.48 1.24
CA LEU A 406 -22.71 -17.70 0.36
C LEU A 406 -23.73 -18.68 0.96
N THR A 407 -23.25 -19.79 1.51
CA THR A 407 -24.09 -20.81 2.17
C THR A 407 -24.88 -20.21 3.34
N ASP A 408 -24.24 -19.39 4.16
CA ASP A 408 -24.91 -18.80 5.33
C ASP A 408 -25.97 -17.76 4.92
N LEU A 409 -25.74 -17.02 3.83
CA LEU A 409 -26.77 -16.16 3.24
C LEU A 409 -27.97 -16.95 2.73
N GLU A 410 -27.74 -18.08 2.04
CA GLU A 410 -28.81 -18.95 1.53
C GLU A 410 -29.65 -19.57 2.65
N ARG A 411 -29.02 -19.87 3.79
CA ARG A 411 -29.69 -20.36 5.00
C ARG A 411 -30.40 -19.27 5.80
N LYS A 412 -30.25 -18.00 5.42
CA LYS A 412 -30.75 -16.83 6.18
C LYS A 412 -30.22 -16.82 7.62
N THR A 413 -28.97 -17.22 7.78
CA THR A 413 -28.24 -17.23 9.04
C THR A 413 -28.14 -15.82 9.62
N ASP A 414 -28.21 -15.68 10.94
CA ASP A 414 -28.12 -14.36 11.58
C ASP A 414 -26.68 -13.81 11.55
N LEU A 415 -26.52 -12.48 11.59
CA LEU A 415 -25.21 -11.83 11.48
C LEU A 415 -24.17 -12.36 12.48
N VAL A 416 -24.58 -12.69 13.71
CA VAL A 416 -23.66 -13.20 14.74
C VAL A 416 -23.14 -14.57 14.34
N GLU A 417 -24.00 -15.43 13.81
CA GLU A 417 -23.61 -16.75 13.32
C GLU A 417 -22.73 -16.66 12.09
N ILE A 418 -23.09 -15.84 11.08
CA ILE A 418 -22.23 -15.59 9.91
C ILE A 418 -20.83 -15.19 10.37
N PHE A 419 -20.75 -14.25 11.32
CA PHE A 419 -19.45 -13.77 11.79
C PHE A 419 -18.63 -14.86 12.49
N LEU A 420 -19.25 -15.68 13.35
CA LEU A 420 -18.56 -16.78 14.02
C LEU A 420 -18.11 -17.86 13.04
N ASP A 421 -18.99 -18.20 12.12
CA ASP A 421 -18.74 -19.22 11.10
C ASP A 421 -17.58 -18.81 10.19
N LEU A 422 -17.46 -17.53 9.80
CA LEU A 422 -16.32 -17.03 9.04
C LEU A 422 -15.01 -17.01 9.84
N LEU A 423 -15.07 -16.72 11.15
CA LEU A 423 -13.89 -16.83 12.03
C LEU A 423 -13.45 -18.28 12.22
N GLU A 424 -14.41 -19.21 12.27
CA GLU A 424 -14.18 -20.65 12.37
C GLU A 424 -13.55 -21.18 11.08
N GLU A 425 -14.08 -20.77 9.92
CA GLU A 425 -13.52 -21.08 8.60
C GLU A 425 -12.07 -20.58 8.44
N GLN A 426 -11.75 -19.42 9.02
CA GLN A 426 -10.38 -18.89 9.04
C GLN A 426 -9.46 -19.58 10.06
N GLY A 427 -9.97 -20.54 10.85
CA GLY A 427 -9.24 -21.19 11.93
C GLY A 427 -8.88 -20.26 13.10
N THR A 428 -9.49 -19.07 13.16
CA THR A 428 -9.27 -18.09 14.24
C THR A 428 -9.91 -18.57 15.55
N ILE A 429 -11.05 -19.23 15.43
CA ILE A 429 -11.77 -19.83 16.54
C ILE A 429 -12.11 -21.30 16.22
N GLU A 430 -12.29 -22.10 17.26
CA GLU A 430 -12.75 -23.48 17.16
C GLU A 430 -13.98 -23.68 18.02
N ARG A 431 -15.02 -24.31 17.46
CA ARG A 431 -16.23 -24.65 18.20
C ARG A 431 -15.94 -25.72 19.25
N SER A 432 -16.06 -25.36 20.52
CA SER A 432 -15.93 -26.29 21.66
C SER A 432 -17.27 -26.88 22.07
N SER A 433 -18.35 -26.12 21.92
CA SER A 433 -19.75 -26.57 22.06
C SER A 433 -20.68 -25.63 21.31
N GLU A 434 -21.99 -25.90 21.30
CA GLU A 434 -23.02 -25.14 20.55
C GLU A 434 -22.94 -23.62 20.71
N ASN A 435 -22.49 -23.13 21.87
CA ASN A 435 -22.42 -21.69 22.17
C ASN A 435 -21.05 -21.21 22.67
N LEU A 436 -20.03 -22.06 22.62
CA LEU A 436 -18.70 -21.78 23.17
C LEU A 436 -17.62 -22.06 22.13
N PHE A 437 -16.78 -21.06 21.91
CA PHE A 437 -15.68 -21.12 20.97
C PHE A 437 -14.37 -20.84 21.70
N ARG A 438 -13.32 -21.60 21.34
CA ARG A 438 -11.95 -21.39 21.79
C ARG A 438 -11.22 -20.53 20.77
N VAL A 439 -10.41 -19.59 21.23
CA VAL A 439 -9.51 -18.82 20.37
C VAL A 439 -8.21 -19.60 20.17
N VAL A 440 -7.78 -19.79 18.93
CA VAL A 440 -6.73 -20.76 18.55
C VAL A 440 -5.30 -20.19 18.68
N GLY A 441 -5.10 -18.88 18.82
CA GLY A 441 -3.76 -18.26 18.95
C GLY A 441 -3.69 -16.98 19.78
N SER A 442 -2.49 -16.61 20.25
CA SER A 442 -2.21 -15.36 20.99
C SER A 442 -2.04 -14.17 20.05
N TYR A 443 -2.59 -13.02 20.44
CA TYR A 443 -2.53 -11.77 19.67
C TYR A 443 -1.38 -10.89 20.16
N SER A 444 -0.67 -10.22 19.25
CA SER A 444 0.34 -9.21 19.62
C SER A 444 -0.33 -7.87 19.97
N GLU A 445 0.12 -7.26 21.07
CA GLU A 445 -0.38 -5.96 21.58
C GLU A 445 0.00 -4.77 20.68
N GLU A 446 0.99 -4.93 19.80
CA GLU A 446 1.57 -3.82 19.01
C GLU A 446 0.78 -3.45 17.74
N SER A 447 -0.36 -4.09 17.47
CA SER A 447 -1.02 -3.96 16.16
C SER A 447 -2.04 -2.83 16.09
N SER A 448 -1.69 -1.76 15.37
CA SER A 448 -2.67 -0.76 14.91
C SER A 448 -3.79 -1.45 14.11
N THR A 449 -5.04 -0.98 14.28
CA THR A 449 -6.25 -1.33 13.51
C THR A 449 -5.93 -1.77 12.09
N ALA A 450 -6.59 -2.82 11.59
CA ALA A 450 -6.46 -3.26 10.20
C ALA A 450 -6.81 -2.11 9.25
N SER A 451 -5.82 -1.28 8.91
CA SER A 451 -6.02 -0.17 8.00
C SER A 451 -6.52 -0.77 6.70
N PHE A 452 -7.56 -0.20 6.10
CA PHE A 452 -7.96 -0.60 4.75
C PHE A 452 -6.78 -0.25 3.83
N TYR A 453 -5.91 -1.23 3.55
CA TYR A 453 -4.54 -0.98 3.08
C TYR A 453 -4.44 -0.47 1.62
N GLY A 454 -5.55 -0.26 0.90
CA GLY A 454 -5.52 0.16 -0.52
C GLY A 454 -6.47 1.29 -0.94
N ILE A 455 -7.45 1.69 -0.12
CA ILE A 455 -8.41 2.74 -0.52
C ILE A 455 -7.75 4.11 -0.51
N ASN A 456 -6.90 4.40 0.49
CA ASN A 456 -6.23 5.69 0.58
C ASN A 456 -5.27 5.86 -0.59
N GLN A 457 -4.58 4.80 -0.96
CA GLN A 457 -3.71 4.75 -2.12
C GLN A 457 -4.47 4.89 -3.42
N MET A 458 -5.62 4.21 -3.59
CA MET A 458 -6.48 4.38 -4.76
C MET A 458 -7.01 5.80 -4.88
N ILE A 459 -7.44 6.40 -3.76
CA ILE A 459 -7.84 7.81 -3.69
C ILE A 459 -6.65 8.70 -4.07
N GLY A 460 -5.47 8.44 -3.51
CA GLY A 460 -4.24 9.17 -3.79
C GLY A 460 -3.86 9.12 -5.27
N TRP A 461 -3.85 7.93 -5.87
CA TRP A 461 -3.60 7.73 -7.31
C TRP A 461 -4.62 8.50 -8.14
N THR A 462 -5.90 8.40 -7.79
CA THR A 462 -6.96 9.12 -8.51
C THR A 462 -6.79 10.64 -8.39
N ARG A 463 -6.41 11.15 -7.21
CA ARG A 463 -6.09 12.59 -7.04
C ARG A 463 -4.91 13.01 -7.90
N THR A 464 -3.83 12.23 -7.89
CA THR A 464 -2.62 12.53 -8.69
C THR A 464 -2.96 12.56 -10.17
N ILE A 465 -3.72 11.58 -10.66
CA ILE A 465 -4.16 11.53 -12.06
C ILE A 465 -5.04 12.73 -12.39
N LEU A 466 -6.07 13.02 -11.59
CA LEU A 466 -6.98 14.14 -11.85
C LEU A 466 -6.25 15.50 -11.83
N ARG A 467 -5.35 15.72 -10.86
CA ARG A 467 -4.50 16.92 -10.84
C ARG A 467 -3.62 17.03 -12.09
N GLY A 468 -3.05 15.91 -12.54
CA GLY A 468 -2.30 15.86 -13.79
C GLY A 468 -3.17 16.19 -15.01
N MET A 469 -4.42 15.73 -15.05
CA MET A 469 -5.38 16.10 -16.10
C MET A 469 -5.72 17.60 -16.10
N ASP A 470 -5.81 18.21 -14.91
CA ASP A 470 -6.16 19.63 -14.74
C ASP A 470 -4.98 20.58 -15.06
N ASN A 471 -3.73 20.11 -14.98
CA ASN A 471 -2.54 20.91 -15.29
C ASN A 471 -2.46 21.17 -16.82
N GLU A 472 -2.44 22.45 -17.21
CA GLU A 472 -2.16 22.92 -18.59
C GLU A 472 -0.67 23.14 -18.84
#